data_AF-A0A2K8WWH3-F1
#
_entry.id   AF-A0A2K8WWH3-F1
#
_cell.length_a   1.000
_cell.length_b   1.000
_cell.length_c   1.000
_cell.angle_alpha   90.00
_cell.angle_beta   90.00
_cell.angle_gamma   90.00
#
_symmetry.space_group_name_H-M   'P 1'
#
loop_
_entity.id
_entity.type
_entity.pdbx_description
1 polymer ?
#
loop_
_entity_poly.entity_id
_entity_poly.type
_entity_poly.pdbx_seq_one_letter_code
_entity_poly.pdbx_strand_id
1 'polypeptide(L)'
;MNELNEIELIFIKKLLNKVKYGNLNLFESNQFANSPIGNSILEKIELKFEHQFSEIKKRNNNAGISEFRYEYDNYVGKAILERLNEMDKSSFQAISKWDEKQTEKFAKDILGPIKYEKSELLKLTEFLTEKSKEKTSG
;
A
#
# COMPACT_ATOMS: atom_id res chain seq x y z
N MET A 1 1.17 24.21 -19.13
CA MET A 1 0.74 22.90 -18.59
C MET A 1 -0.77 22.91 -18.59
N ASN A 2 -1.43 21.96 -19.24
CA ASN A 2 -2.88 21.79 -19.04
C ASN A 2 -3.07 21.21 -17.63
N GLU A 3 -3.81 21.92 -16.79
CA GLU A 3 -4.22 21.37 -15.49
C GLU A 3 -5.18 20.22 -15.72
N LEU A 4 -4.92 19.08 -15.08
CA LEU A 4 -5.85 17.95 -15.05
C LEU A 4 -7.13 18.38 -14.31
N ASN A 5 -8.29 18.09 -14.91
CA ASN A 5 -9.58 18.40 -14.31
C ASN A 5 -9.94 17.41 -13.19
N GLU A 6 -11.00 17.71 -12.42
CA GLU A 6 -11.37 16.92 -11.25
C GLU A 6 -11.74 15.47 -11.58
N ILE A 7 -12.41 15.24 -12.71
CA ILE A 7 -12.83 13.90 -13.16
C ILE A 7 -11.59 13.07 -13.51
N GLU A 8 -10.62 13.67 -14.20
CA GLU A 8 -9.33 13.03 -14.53
C GLU A 8 -8.58 12.62 -13.27
N LEU A 9 -8.53 13.48 -12.26
CA LEU A 9 -7.87 13.17 -10.98
C LEU A 9 -8.58 12.07 -10.20
N ILE A 10 -9.92 12.05 -10.18
CA ILE A 10 -10.71 10.97 -9.58
C ILE A 10 -10.47 9.65 -10.32
N PHE A 11 -10.39 9.68 -11.65
CA PHE A 11 -10.10 8.51 -12.46
C PHE A 11 -8.69 7.97 -12.19
N ILE A 12 -7.69 8.85 -12.14
CA ILE A 12 -6.31 8.52 -11.76
C ILE A 12 -6.26 7.89 -10.37
N LYS A 13 -6.97 8.44 -9.37
CA LYS A 13 -7.05 7.83 -8.03
C LYS A 13 -7.60 6.41 -8.06
N LYS A 14 -8.69 6.19 -8.79
CA LYS A 14 -9.30 4.85 -8.92
C LYS A 14 -8.35 3.85 -9.59
N LEU A 15 -7.69 4.26 -10.66
CA LEU A 15 -6.70 3.43 -11.35
C LEU A 15 -5.52 3.09 -10.44
N LEU A 16 -4.93 4.10 -9.79
CA LEU A 16 -3.78 3.90 -8.90
C LEU A 16 -4.13 3.00 -7.72
N ASN A 17 -5.32 3.14 -7.11
CA ASN A 17 -5.76 2.22 -6.07
C ASN A 17 -5.93 0.78 -6.59
N LYS A 18 -6.50 0.61 -7.79
CA LYS A 18 -6.65 -0.71 -8.40
C LYS A 18 -5.31 -1.37 -8.69
N VAL A 19 -4.33 -0.60 -9.15
CA VAL A 19 -2.97 -1.08 -9.38
C VAL A 19 -2.28 -1.38 -8.04
N LYS A 20 -2.34 -0.47 -7.06
CA LYS A 20 -1.63 -0.64 -5.78
C LYS A 20 -2.13 -1.83 -4.96
N TYR A 21 -3.44 -2.09 -4.95
CA TYR A 21 -4.07 -3.11 -4.10
C TYR A 21 -4.74 -4.25 -4.90
N GLY A 22 -4.53 -4.30 -6.22
CA GLY A 22 -5.01 -5.38 -7.07
C GLY A 22 -4.10 -6.59 -7.05
N ASN A 23 -4.59 -7.69 -7.64
CA ASN A 23 -3.76 -8.84 -7.93
C ASN A 23 -2.95 -8.56 -9.21
N LEU A 24 -1.66 -8.27 -9.05
CA LEU A 24 -0.73 -7.86 -10.10
C LEU A 24 0.43 -8.84 -10.18
N ASN A 25 1.06 -8.96 -11.35
CA ASN A 25 2.31 -9.72 -11.45
C ASN A 25 3.50 -8.97 -10.80
N LEU A 26 4.60 -9.69 -10.56
CA LEU A 26 5.81 -9.14 -9.92
C LEU A 26 6.34 -7.86 -10.58
N PHE A 27 6.36 -7.82 -11.92
CA PHE A 27 6.87 -6.67 -12.66
C PHE A 27 5.99 -5.43 -12.43
N GLU A 28 4.67 -5.59 -12.58
CA GLU A 28 3.69 -4.52 -12.35
C GLU A 28 3.71 -4.04 -10.88
N SER A 29 3.92 -4.96 -9.95
CA SER A 29 4.02 -4.66 -8.52
C SER A 29 5.24 -3.79 -8.19
N ASN A 30 6.39 -4.13 -8.77
CA ASN A 30 7.63 -3.39 -8.55
C ASN A 30 7.63 -2.01 -9.24
N GLN A 31 7.08 -1.91 -10.44
CA GLN A 31 7.05 -0.65 -11.19
C GLN A 31 5.97 0.33 -10.70
N PHE A 32 4.85 -0.19 -10.19
CA PHE A 32 3.68 0.64 -9.89
C PHE A 32 3.22 0.57 -8.43
N ALA A 33 2.98 -0.62 -7.88
CA ALA A 33 2.37 -0.73 -6.55
C ALA A 33 3.30 -0.32 -5.40
N ASN A 34 4.59 -0.64 -5.53
CA ASN A 34 5.64 -0.26 -4.58
C ASN A 34 6.30 1.09 -4.93
N SER A 35 5.80 1.78 -5.96
CA SER A 35 6.43 2.98 -6.49
C SER A 35 6.20 4.19 -5.58
N PRO A 36 7.26 4.86 -5.08
CA PRO A 36 7.12 6.05 -4.23
C PRO A 36 6.34 7.18 -4.91
N ILE A 37 6.42 7.29 -6.24
CA ILE A 37 5.68 8.30 -7.00
C ILE A 37 4.17 8.03 -6.97
N GLY A 38 3.76 6.76 -6.97
CA GLY A 38 2.36 6.36 -6.85
C GLY A 38 1.77 6.78 -5.50
N ASN A 39 2.52 6.58 -4.41
CA ASN A 39 2.15 7.06 -3.08
C ASN A 39 2.02 8.58 -3.05
N SER A 40 3.02 9.30 -3.56
CA SER A 40 3.01 10.77 -3.59
C SER A 40 1.84 11.33 -4.40
N ILE A 41 1.49 10.72 -5.53
CA ILE A 41 0.33 11.14 -6.33
C ILE A 41 -0.96 10.90 -5.57
N LEU A 42 -1.13 9.74 -4.94
CA LEU A 42 -2.31 9.43 -4.15
C LEU A 42 -2.48 10.45 -3.00
N GLU A 43 -1.43 10.72 -2.22
CA GLU A 43 -1.45 11.70 -1.13
C GLU A 43 -1.85 13.11 -1.62
N LYS A 44 -1.28 13.57 -2.75
CA LYS A 44 -1.62 14.88 -3.34
C LYS A 44 -3.08 14.95 -3.77
N ILE A 45 -3.61 13.88 -4.35
CA ILE A 45 -5.04 13.82 -4.73
C ILE A 45 -5.90 13.82 -3.47
N GLU A 46 -5.54 13.08 -2.42
CA GLU A 46 -6.28 13.07 -1.16
C GLU A 46 -6.34 14.43 -0.49
N LEU A 47 -5.23 15.16 -0.45
CA LEU A 47 -5.18 16.52 0.08
C LEU A 47 -6.03 17.49 -0.77
N LYS A 48 -5.93 17.42 -2.11
CA LYS A 48 -6.68 18.32 -3.00
C LYS A 48 -8.20 18.17 -2.88
N PHE A 49 -8.68 16.96 -2.61
CA PHE A 49 -10.11 16.63 -2.57
C PHE A 49 -10.59 16.21 -1.18
N GLU A 50 -9.89 16.62 -0.12
CA GLU A 50 -10.18 16.20 1.25
C GLU A 50 -11.66 16.41 1.62
N HIS A 51 -12.21 17.59 1.32
CA HIS A 51 -13.61 17.91 1.61
C HIS A 51 -14.57 16.94 0.90
N GLN A 52 -14.39 16.73 -0.41
CA GLN A 52 -15.23 15.82 -1.20
C GLN A 52 -15.13 14.37 -0.70
N PHE A 53 -13.92 13.90 -0.40
CA PHE A 53 -13.73 12.56 0.15
C PHE A 53 -14.31 12.42 1.56
N SER A 54 -14.28 13.47 2.38
CA SER A 54 -14.90 13.47 3.71
C SER A 54 -16.43 13.32 3.64
N GLU A 55 -17.08 13.98 2.68
CA GLU A 55 -18.52 13.84 2.45
C GLU A 55 -18.88 12.44 1.96
N ILE A 56 -18.10 11.89 1.03
CA ILE A 56 -18.27 10.51 0.55
C ILE A 56 -18.12 9.53 1.71
N LYS A 57 -17.12 9.70 2.58
CA LYS A 57 -16.93 8.85 3.77
C LYS A 57 -18.12 8.92 4.72
N LYS A 58 -18.64 10.13 5.00
CA LYS A 58 -19.85 10.29 5.82
C LYS A 58 -21.05 9.57 5.22
N ARG A 59 -21.29 9.71 3.91
CA ARG A 59 -22.39 9.01 3.21
C ARG A 59 -22.23 7.50 3.26
N ASN A 60 -21.01 6.98 3.01
CA ASN A 60 -20.73 5.55 3.05
C ASN A 60 -20.95 4.96 4.45
N ASN A 61 -20.48 5.66 5.50
CA ASN A 61 -20.71 5.25 6.88
C ASN A 61 -22.21 5.19 7.22
N ASN A 62 -22.98 6.20 6.79
CA ASN A 62 -24.44 6.21 6.99
C ASN A 62 -25.14 5.06 6.21
N ALA A 63 -24.55 4.61 5.10
CA ALA A 63 -25.05 3.49 4.30
C ALA A 63 -24.53 2.12 4.79
N GLY A 64 -23.76 2.07 5.88
CA GLY A 64 -23.16 0.84 6.39
C GLY A 64 -22.07 0.25 5.50
N ILE A 65 -21.56 1.02 4.54
CA ILE A 65 -20.46 0.60 3.67
C ILE A 65 -19.16 0.74 4.46
N SER A 66 -18.51 -0.39 4.76
CA SER A 66 -17.24 -0.41 5.48
C SER A 66 -16.14 0.33 4.72
N GLU A 67 -15.35 1.13 5.43
CA GLU A 67 -14.20 1.79 4.81
C GLU A 67 -13.16 0.75 4.36
N PHE A 68 -12.59 0.98 3.19
CA PHE A 68 -11.53 0.14 2.66
C PHE A 68 -10.29 0.24 3.56
N ARG A 69 -9.88 -0.90 4.14
CA ARG A 69 -8.76 -1.00 5.09
C ARG A 69 -7.93 -2.24 4.84
N TYR A 70 -6.66 -2.15 5.22
CA TYR A 70 -5.75 -3.27 5.27
C TYR A 70 -6.00 -4.10 6.54
N GLU A 71 -6.07 -5.41 6.36
CA GLU A 71 -5.96 -6.44 7.39
C GLU A 71 -5.06 -7.54 6.80
N TYR A 72 -4.16 -8.08 7.60
CA TYR A 72 -3.17 -9.06 7.20
C TYR A 72 -3.80 -10.27 6.48
N ASP A 73 -4.95 -10.72 6.99
CA ASP A 73 -5.65 -11.92 6.50
C ASP A 73 -6.71 -11.64 5.43
N ASN A 74 -7.00 -10.37 5.12
CA ASN A 74 -7.96 -10.03 4.08
C ASN A 74 -7.35 -10.12 2.67
N TYR A 75 -8.16 -9.88 1.65
CA TYR A 75 -7.70 -10.00 0.27
C TYR A 75 -6.57 -9.02 -0.10
N VAL A 76 -6.55 -7.83 0.50
CA VAL A 76 -5.48 -6.84 0.29
C VAL A 76 -4.21 -7.33 0.96
N GLY A 77 -4.31 -7.83 2.19
CA GLY A 77 -3.21 -8.44 2.93
C GLY A 77 -2.57 -9.58 2.15
N LYS A 78 -3.38 -10.54 1.70
CA LYS A 78 -2.92 -11.67 0.87
C LYS A 78 -2.22 -11.22 -0.41
N ALA A 79 -2.80 -10.28 -1.16
CA ALA A 79 -2.18 -9.75 -2.37
C ALA A 79 -0.85 -9.03 -2.09
N ILE A 80 -0.72 -8.32 -0.96
CA ILE A 80 0.57 -7.74 -0.54
C ILE A 80 1.57 -8.85 -0.22
N LEU A 81 1.19 -9.85 0.58
CA LEU A 81 2.10 -10.92 1.00
C LEU A 81 2.56 -11.78 -0.17
N GLU A 82 1.68 -12.11 -1.13
CA GLU A 82 2.03 -12.80 -2.36
C GLU A 82 3.13 -12.05 -3.12
N ARG A 83 2.96 -10.74 -3.32
CA ARG A 83 3.96 -9.89 -3.99
C ARG A 83 5.28 -9.82 -3.24
N LEU A 84 5.23 -9.71 -1.91
CA LEU A 84 6.44 -9.70 -1.09
C LEU A 84 7.18 -11.04 -1.17
N ASN A 85 6.46 -12.16 -1.24
CA ASN A 85 7.08 -13.48 -1.40
C ASN A 85 7.80 -13.65 -2.75
N GLU A 86 7.37 -12.93 -3.78
CA GLU A 86 7.98 -12.91 -5.11
C GLU A 86 9.16 -11.93 -5.23
N MET A 87 9.41 -11.06 -4.24
CA MET A 87 10.56 -10.18 -4.24
C MET A 87 11.88 -10.96 -4.29
N ASP A 88 12.86 -10.39 -4.98
CA ASP A 88 14.14 -11.03 -5.20
C ASP A 88 14.95 -11.16 -3.90
N LYS A 89 15.88 -12.13 -3.88
CA LYS A 89 16.73 -12.40 -2.72
C LYS A 89 17.57 -11.18 -2.30
N SER A 90 18.00 -10.35 -3.25
CA SER A 90 18.84 -9.17 -2.94
C SER A 90 18.05 -8.08 -2.21
N SER A 91 16.77 -7.92 -2.53
CA SER A 91 15.86 -7.07 -1.76
C SER A 91 15.74 -7.54 -0.30
N PHE A 92 15.54 -8.83 -0.06
CA PHE A 92 15.49 -9.38 1.32
C PHE A 92 16.83 -9.31 2.05
N GLN A 93 17.95 -9.39 1.34
CA GLN A 93 19.28 -9.13 1.93
C GLN A 93 19.43 -7.70 2.41
N ALA A 94 18.89 -6.71 1.68
CA ALA A 94 18.87 -5.33 2.15
C ALA A 94 18.01 -5.18 3.41
N ILE A 95 16.80 -5.75 3.39
CA ILE A 95 15.86 -5.72 4.54
C ILE A 95 16.48 -6.38 5.77
N SER A 96 17.23 -7.47 5.63
CA SER A 96 17.84 -8.18 6.77
C SER A 96 18.84 -7.34 7.59
N LYS A 97 19.34 -6.24 7.00
CA LYS A 97 20.27 -5.30 7.65
C LYS A 97 19.56 -4.13 8.32
N TRP A 98 18.25 -4.02 8.15
CA TRP A 98 17.45 -2.93 8.68
C TRP A 98 17.10 -3.17 10.14
N ASP A 99 17.00 -2.09 10.89
CA ASP A 99 16.40 -2.12 12.22
C ASP A 99 14.86 -2.15 12.13
N GLU A 100 14.20 -2.30 13.28
CA GLU A 100 12.74 -2.34 13.38
C GLU A 100 12.07 -1.08 12.79
N LYS A 101 12.66 0.10 13.03
CA LYS A 101 12.10 1.38 12.55
C LYS A 101 12.17 1.50 11.04
N GLN A 102 13.29 1.07 10.44
CA GLN A 102 13.47 1.03 8.99
C GLN A 102 12.50 0.05 8.34
N THR A 103 12.30 -1.13 8.96
CA THR A 103 11.36 -2.14 8.47
C THR A 103 9.92 -1.69 8.58
N GLU A 104 9.52 -1.09 9.71
CA GLU A 104 8.19 -0.49 9.89
C GLU A 104 7.93 0.62 8.87
N LYS A 105 8.93 1.47 8.60
CA LYS A 105 8.82 2.50 7.57
C LYS A 105 8.56 1.90 6.20
N PHE A 106 9.30 0.86 5.82
CA PHE A 106 9.07 0.17 4.55
C PHE A 106 7.68 -0.48 4.49
N ALA A 107 7.21 -1.07 5.58
CA ALA A 107 5.84 -1.59 5.69
C ALA A 107 4.80 -0.48 5.43
N LYS A 108 4.99 0.71 6.00
CA LYS A 108 4.13 1.88 5.72
C LYS A 108 4.19 2.29 4.26
N ASP A 109 5.37 2.28 3.64
CA ASP A 109 5.53 2.64 2.22
C ASP A 109 4.79 1.64 1.30
N ILE A 110 4.83 0.34 1.63
CA ILE A 110 4.06 -0.71 0.94
C ILE A 110 2.56 -0.42 1.04
N LEU A 111 2.07 -0.19 2.27
CA LEU A 111 0.66 0.12 2.53
C LEU A 111 0.22 1.42 1.85
N GLY A 112 1.09 2.43 1.79
CA GLY A 112 0.76 3.77 1.33
C GLY A 112 -0.44 4.36 2.09
N PRO A 113 -1.38 5.04 1.42
CA PRO A 113 -2.46 5.78 2.09
C PRO A 113 -3.64 4.90 2.55
N ILE A 114 -3.57 3.58 2.44
CA ILE A 114 -4.65 2.71 2.95
C ILE A 114 -4.72 2.83 4.47
N LYS A 115 -5.94 2.76 5.02
CA LYS A 115 -6.12 2.69 6.48
C LYS A 115 -5.73 1.33 7.02
N TYR A 116 -5.16 1.31 8.22
CA TYR A 116 -4.79 0.10 8.94
C TYR A 116 -4.81 0.35 10.45
N GLU A 117 -4.97 -0.72 11.22
CA GLU A 117 -4.72 -0.70 12.66
C GLU A 117 -3.23 -0.92 12.95
N LYS A 118 -2.74 -0.43 14.10
CA LYS A 118 -1.34 -0.61 14.49
C LYS A 118 -0.97 -2.10 14.64
N SER A 119 -1.90 -2.92 15.12
CA SER A 119 -1.76 -4.38 15.20
C SER A 119 -1.53 -5.02 13.82
N GLU A 120 -2.24 -4.57 12.80
CA GLU A 120 -2.10 -5.09 11.44
C GLU A 120 -0.76 -4.65 10.80
N LEU A 121 -0.32 -3.41 11.04
CA LEU A 121 1.01 -2.95 10.63
C LEU A 121 2.14 -3.77 11.30
N LEU A 122 1.97 -4.13 12.58
CA LEU A 122 2.92 -4.95 13.31
C LEU A 122 3.09 -6.32 12.63
N LYS A 123 1.99 -7.00 12.30
CA LYS A 123 2.02 -8.29 11.59
C LYS A 123 2.79 -8.22 10.27
N LEU A 124 2.61 -7.14 9.50
CA LEU A 124 3.36 -6.94 8.25
C LEU A 124 4.86 -6.73 8.49
N THR A 125 5.20 -5.97 9.53
CA THR A 125 6.58 -5.68 9.92
C THR A 125 7.29 -6.94 10.42
N GLU A 126 6.60 -7.76 11.21
CA GLU A 126 7.08 -9.08 11.68
C GLU A 126 7.32 -10.01 10.49
N PHE A 127 6.35 -10.11 9.57
CA PHE A 127 6.50 -10.90 8.35
C PHE A 127 7.75 -10.50 7.54
N LEU A 128 7.96 -9.20 7.28
CA LEU A 128 9.14 -8.72 6.55
C LEU A 128 10.44 -9.09 7.28
N THR A 129 10.45 -8.95 8.61
CA THR A 129 11.59 -9.29 9.46
C THR A 129 11.92 -10.78 9.36
N GLU A 130 10.93 -11.66 9.56
CA GLU A 130 11.11 -13.11 9.51
C GLU A 130 11.52 -13.59 8.12
N LYS A 131 10.83 -13.09 7.08
CA LYS A 131 11.10 -13.46 5.69
C LYS A 131 12.50 -13.06 5.25
N SER A 132 12.99 -11.91 5.71
CA SER A 132 14.36 -11.47 5.42
C SER A 132 15.42 -12.39 6.02
N LYS A 133 15.18 -12.98 7.20
CA LYS A 133 16.08 -13.95 7.85
C LYS A 133 16.04 -15.31 7.14
N GLU A 134 14.85 -15.78 6.77
CA GLU A 134 14.67 -17.03 6.02
C GLU A 134 15.45 -17.00 4.69
N LYS A 135 15.31 -15.92 3.92
CA LYS A 135 15.93 -15.78 2.59
C LYS A 135 17.44 -15.53 2.63
N THR A 136 18.01 -15.19 3.78
CA THR A 136 19.45 -14.90 3.94
C THR A 136 20.22 -16.02 4.63
N SER A 137 19.52 -16.97 5.26
CA SER A 137 20.10 -18.11 5.97
C SER A 137 20.36 -19.34 5.07
N GLY A 138 20.21 -19.19 3.74
CA GLY A 138 20.56 -20.19 2.72
C GLY A 138 21.47 -19.61 1.66
#